data_AF-A0A838JPA2-F1
#
_entry.id   AF-A0A838JPA2-F1
#
_cell.length_a   1.000
_cell.length_b   1.000
_cell.length_c   1.000
_cell.angle_alpha   90.00
_cell.angle_beta   90.00
_cell.angle_gamma   90.00
#
_symmetry.space_group_name_H-M   'P 1'
#
loop_
_entity.id
_entity.type
_entity.pdbx_description
1 polymer ?
#
loop_
_entity_poly.entity_id
_entity_poly.type
_entity_poly.pdbx_seq_one_letter_code
_entity_poly.pdbx_strand_id
1 'polypeptide(L)'
;MANGEMGSIVGQFMTRNMTRLPDIVKVEFSSQQGFTYDFYKSDFKAEAEVRLELAYAITVHKAQGSEFGLTFLIFPANAMLSRELLYTALTRQRDKVILLHQGDVGELRQHAGPGRSETAQRLTNLFQSPVLVEVGGQFLEENLIHRTRRGEAVRSKSEVIIADLLYAKGFTEYLYEGTLVGNDGSVRYPDFTIDDAETGQKVYWEHLGMMHDPEYRARWENKLAWYRDQNILPFGEGNGSNGTLVITRDDEQGGIDSRRLEQLIEEVFGL
;
A
#
# COMPACT_ATOMS: atom_id res chain seq x y z
N MET A 1 0.06 34.20 6.02
CA MET A 1 -0.76 33.01 6.32
C MET A 1 -0.91 32.23 5.05
N ALA A 2 -0.38 31.01 5.03
CA ALA A 2 -0.51 30.11 3.89
C ALA A 2 -1.64 29.12 4.15
N ASN A 3 -2.25 28.59 3.09
CA ASN A 3 -3.22 27.51 3.23
C ASN A 3 -2.51 26.26 3.77
N GLY A 4 -3.10 25.61 4.78
CA GLY A 4 -2.53 24.43 5.45
C GLY A 4 -1.62 24.74 6.64
N GLU A 5 -1.42 26.02 6.98
CA GLU A 5 -0.63 26.41 8.15
C GLU A 5 -1.38 26.09 9.46
N MET A 6 -0.73 25.36 10.36
CA MET A 6 -1.30 25.03 11.68
C MET A 6 -0.94 26.11 12.71
N GLY A 7 -1.89 26.41 13.59
CA GLY A 7 -1.70 27.34 14.69
C GLY A 7 -2.42 26.90 15.95
N SER A 8 -1.99 27.45 17.08
CA SER A 8 -2.63 27.26 18.37
C SER A 8 -3.43 28.49 18.74
N ILE A 9 -4.65 28.30 19.27
CA ILE A 9 -5.40 29.38 19.87
C ILE A 9 -4.71 29.76 21.18
N VAL A 10 -4.24 30.99 21.27
CA VAL A 10 -3.57 31.53 22.44
C VAL A 10 -4.55 32.34 23.29
N GLY A 11 -4.32 32.37 24.60
CA GLY A 11 -5.21 33.01 25.55
C GLY A 11 -5.45 34.50 25.26
N GLN A 12 -6.64 34.98 25.60
CA GLN A 12 -6.97 36.41 25.55
C GLN A 12 -6.46 37.10 26.82
N PHE A 13 -5.68 38.16 26.66
CA PHE A 13 -5.24 38.97 27.80
C PHE A 13 -6.27 40.05 28.12
N MET A 14 -6.80 40.03 29.34
CA MET A 14 -7.64 41.10 29.88
C MET A 14 -6.78 42.25 30.39
N THR A 15 -7.08 43.48 29.98
CA THR A 15 -6.49 44.65 30.62
C THR A 15 -7.31 45.06 31.86
N ARG A 16 -6.69 45.77 32.82
CA ARG A 16 -7.33 46.17 34.08
C ARG A 16 -8.65 46.96 33.92
N ASN A 17 -8.88 47.53 32.74
CA ASN A 17 -10.05 48.35 32.44
C ASN A 17 -11.16 47.57 31.70
N MET A 18 -10.97 46.29 31.42
CA MET A 18 -11.96 45.47 30.72
C MET A 18 -12.90 44.77 31.69
N THR A 19 -14.20 44.97 31.48
CA THR A 19 -15.29 44.34 32.26
C THR A 19 -15.78 43.02 31.63
N ARG A 20 -15.40 42.71 30.39
CA ARG A 20 -15.72 41.46 29.69
C ARG A 20 -14.57 41.01 28.80
N LEU A 21 -14.47 39.70 28.59
CA LEU A 21 -13.52 39.10 27.66
C LEU A 21 -13.75 39.61 26.23
N PRO A 22 -12.67 39.95 25.50
CA PRO A 22 -12.76 40.25 24.06
C PRO A 22 -13.42 39.12 23.27
N ASP A 23 -14.34 39.42 22.36
CA ASP A 23 -14.90 38.42 21.43
C ASP A 23 -14.00 38.26 20.18
N ILE A 24 -12.73 37.89 20.42
CA ILE A 24 -11.71 37.68 19.37
C ILE A 24 -10.97 36.36 19.57
N VAL A 25 -10.63 35.68 18.48
CA VAL A 25 -9.77 34.50 18.52
C VAL A 25 -8.35 34.93 18.18
N LYS A 26 -7.41 34.72 19.10
CA LYS A 26 -5.98 34.97 18.86
C LYS A 26 -5.31 33.66 18.48
N VAL A 27 -4.63 33.64 17.33
CA VAL A 27 -3.91 32.45 16.86
C VAL A 27 -2.43 32.78 16.70
N GLU A 28 -1.59 31.93 17.28
CA GLU A 28 -0.16 31.88 16.99
C GLU A 28 0.10 30.72 16.03
N PHE A 29 0.69 31.01 14.86
CA PHE A 29 0.98 29.98 13.86
C PHE A 29 2.35 29.37 14.04
N SER A 30 2.49 28.09 13.70
CA SER A 30 3.73 27.34 13.88
C SER A 30 4.90 27.90 13.07
N SER A 31 4.65 28.54 11.93
CA SER A 31 5.69 29.14 11.09
C SER A 31 6.14 30.54 11.56
N GLN A 32 5.36 31.19 12.43
CA GLN A 32 5.55 32.57 12.87
C GLN A 32 5.45 32.68 14.40
N GLN A 33 6.32 31.94 15.10
CA GLN A 33 6.39 31.97 16.56
C GLN A 33 6.63 33.39 17.09
N GLY A 34 5.94 33.76 18.16
CA GLY A 34 6.00 35.09 18.77
C GLY A 34 5.07 36.13 18.13
N PHE A 35 4.38 35.81 17.03
CA PHE A 35 3.38 36.67 16.41
C PHE A 35 1.97 36.11 16.61
N THR A 36 1.06 36.95 17.08
CA THR A 36 -0.36 36.61 17.25
C THR A 36 -1.22 37.36 16.24
N TYR A 37 -2.16 36.64 15.62
CA TYR A 37 -3.12 37.20 14.67
C TYR A 37 -4.52 37.19 15.28
N ASP A 38 -5.25 38.28 15.09
CA ASP A 38 -6.57 38.48 15.68
C ASP A 38 -7.65 38.18 14.62
N PHE A 39 -8.56 37.28 14.96
CA PHE A 39 -9.73 36.92 14.16
C PHE A 39 -11.01 37.31 14.88
N TYR A 40 -11.94 37.90 14.14
CA TYR A 40 -13.21 38.39 14.66
C TYR A 40 -14.33 37.45 14.26
N LYS A 41 -15.46 37.51 14.97
CA LYS A 41 -16.66 36.72 14.64
C LYS A 41 -17.14 36.90 13.19
N SER A 42 -16.88 38.05 12.57
CA SER A 42 -17.17 38.31 11.17
C SER A 42 -16.36 37.45 10.18
N ASP A 43 -15.17 36.98 10.57
CA ASP A 43 -14.31 36.12 9.74
C ASP A 43 -14.84 34.68 9.62
N PHE A 44 -15.85 34.30 10.41
CA PHE A 44 -16.44 32.96 10.46
C PHE A 44 -17.88 32.90 9.93
N LYS A 45 -18.36 33.95 9.25
CA LYS A 45 -19.70 33.94 8.65
C LYS A 45 -19.72 33.00 7.43
N ALA A 46 -20.84 32.31 7.21
CA ALA A 46 -21.00 31.30 6.16
C ALA A 46 -20.77 31.81 4.71
N GLU A 47 -20.93 33.12 4.48
CA GLU A 47 -20.68 33.78 3.18
C GLU A 47 -19.24 34.29 3.02
N ALA A 48 -18.41 34.21 4.07
CA ALA A 48 -17.00 34.57 4.00
C ALA A 48 -16.16 33.34 3.59
N GLU A 49 -15.04 33.57 2.90
CA GLU A 49 -14.02 32.54 2.76
C GLU A 49 -13.60 32.07 4.16
N VAL A 50 -13.73 30.76 4.41
CA VAL A 50 -13.35 30.16 5.70
C VAL A 50 -11.85 30.34 5.88
N ARG A 51 -11.46 31.26 6.79
CA ARG A 51 -10.05 31.58 7.05
C ARG A 51 -9.37 30.60 8.00
N LEU A 52 -10.16 29.89 8.80
CA LEU A 52 -9.69 28.96 9.82
C LEU A 52 -10.64 27.78 9.97
N GLU A 53 -10.06 26.60 10.14
CA GLU A 53 -10.77 25.37 10.49
C GLU A 53 -10.07 24.71 11.70
N LEU A 54 -10.81 23.90 12.46
CA LEU A 54 -10.22 23.09 13.51
C LEU A 54 -9.28 22.04 12.91
N ALA A 55 -8.05 21.96 13.42
CA ALA A 55 -7.01 21.07 12.90
C ALA A 55 -6.74 19.84 13.79
N TYR A 56 -7.69 19.43 14.64
CA TYR A 56 -7.55 18.22 15.48
C TYR A 56 -7.41 16.94 14.65
N ALA A 57 -8.08 16.90 13.49
CA ALA A 57 -7.92 15.88 12.48
C ALA A 57 -7.90 16.58 11.13
N ILE A 58 -6.93 16.20 10.28
CA ILE A 58 -6.77 16.75 8.94
C ILE A 58 -6.85 15.63 7.91
N THR A 59 -7.28 15.97 6.70
CA THR A 59 -7.29 15.00 5.59
C THR A 59 -5.85 14.73 5.13
N VAL A 60 -5.61 13.55 4.57
CA VAL A 60 -4.29 13.18 4.01
C VAL A 60 -3.82 14.20 2.97
N HIS A 61 -4.74 14.71 2.14
CA HIS A 61 -4.47 15.77 1.17
C HIS A 61 -3.98 17.06 1.82
N LYS A 62 -4.60 17.52 2.93
CA LYS A 62 -4.17 18.72 3.66
C LYS A 62 -2.84 18.50 4.41
N ALA A 63 -2.49 17.26 4.72
CA ALA A 63 -1.23 16.89 5.35
C ALA A 63 -0.06 16.74 4.35
N GLN A 64 -0.30 16.89 3.04
CA GLN A 64 0.74 16.70 2.02
C GLN A 64 1.92 17.67 2.24
N GLY A 65 3.13 17.14 2.27
CA GLY A 65 4.35 17.91 2.57
C GLY A 65 4.62 18.13 4.07
N SER A 66 3.71 17.73 4.96
CA SER A 66 3.94 17.71 6.41
C SER A 66 4.39 16.34 6.90
N GLU A 67 5.10 16.29 8.02
CA GLU A 67 5.52 15.05 8.69
C GLU A 67 5.31 15.15 10.20
N PHE A 68 4.97 14.04 10.82
CA PHE A 68 4.62 13.96 12.24
C PHE A 68 5.36 12.78 12.90
N GLY A 69 5.80 12.91 14.15
CA GLY A 69 6.44 11.81 14.88
C GLY A 69 5.54 10.58 15.00
N LEU A 70 4.31 10.80 15.47
CA LEU A 70 3.26 9.80 15.59
C LEU A 70 2.03 10.21 14.77
N THR A 71 1.58 9.34 13.87
CA THR A 71 0.38 9.57 13.04
C THR A 71 -0.70 8.54 13.34
N PHE A 72 -1.91 9.01 13.60
CA PHE A 72 -3.12 8.16 13.64
C PHE A 72 -3.83 8.24 12.30
N LEU A 73 -3.93 7.11 11.60
CA LEU A 73 -4.66 6.99 10.34
C LEU A 73 -6.01 6.34 10.58
N ILE A 74 -7.07 6.94 10.06
CA ILE A 74 -8.45 6.47 10.26
C ILE A 74 -9.06 6.12 8.91
N PHE A 75 -9.37 4.84 8.71
CA PHE A 75 -10.03 4.31 7.52
C PHE A 75 -11.42 3.77 7.87
N PRO A 76 -12.49 4.55 7.63
CA PRO A 76 -13.85 4.02 7.74
C PRO A 76 -14.09 2.95 6.66
N ALA A 77 -15.04 2.03 6.91
CA ALA A 77 -15.32 0.89 6.03
C ALA A 77 -15.61 1.28 4.57
N ASN A 78 -16.20 2.46 4.35
CA ASN A 78 -16.55 2.96 3.00
C ASN A 78 -15.57 4.01 2.48
N ALA A 79 -14.34 4.07 3.01
CA ALA A 79 -13.34 5.01 2.52
C ALA A 79 -12.96 4.69 1.07
N MET A 80 -13.03 5.69 0.19
CA MET A 80 -12.46 5.60 -1.14
C MET A 80 -10.93 5.71 -1.04
N LEU A 81 -10.28 4.59 -0.74
CA LEU A 81 -8.83 4.49 -0.62
C LEU A 81 -8.24 4.10 -1.97
N SER A 82 -7.38 4.99 -2.50
CA SER A 82 -6.46 4.68 -3.59
C SER A 82 -5.10 4.24 -3.03
N ARG A 83 -4.31 3.57 -3.88
CA ARG A 83 -2.94 3.19 -3.53
C ARG A 83 -2.09 4.42 -3.17
N GLU A 84 -2.24 5.50 -3.94
CA GLU A 84 -1.49 6.74 -3.75
C GLU A 84 -1.92 7.48 -2.48
N LEU A 85 -3.21 7.51 -2.15
CA LEU A 85 -3.70 8.11 -0.91
C LEU A 85 -3.20 7.33 0.32
N LEU A 86 -3.24 6.00 0.27
CA LEU A 86 -2.72 5.12 1.32
C LEU A 86 -1.23 5.31 1.53
N TYR A 87 -0.45 5.32 0.44
CA TYR A 87 0.99 5.59 0.48
C TYR A 87 1.29 6.98 1.05
N THR A 88 0.56 8.01 0.60
CA THR A 88 0.74 9.38 1.09
C THR A 88 0.45 9.48 2.57
N ALA A 89 -0.58 8.80 3.06
CA ALA A 89 -0.94 8.72 4.47
C ALA A 89 0.16 8.02 5.30
N LEU A 90 0.63 6.87 4.81
CA LEU A 90 1.70 6.06 5.41
C LEU A 90 3.11 6.64 5.26
N THR A 91 3.27 7.78 4.60
CA THR A 91 4.56 8.50 4.55
C THR A 91 4.52 9.78 5.37
N ARG A 92 3.40 10.07 6.06
CA ARG A 92 3.32 11.23 6.97
C ARG A 92 4.00 10.97 8.32
N GLN A 93 4.16 9.72 8.76
CA GLN A 93 4.83 9.40 10.02
C GLN A 93 6.35 9.38 9.89
N ARG A 94 7.03 9.80 10.95
CA ARG A 94 8.48 9.63 11.12
C ARG A 94 8.83 8.41 11.96
N ASP A 95 8.18 8.27 13.11
CA ASP A 95 8.57 7.25 14.10
C ASP A 95 7.56 6.11 14.19
N LYS A 96 6.25 6.45 14.18
CA LYS A 96 5.19 5.46 14.38
C LYS A 96 3.90 5.83 13.68
N VAL A 97 3.24 4.83 13.11
CA VAL A 97 1.87 4.92 12.61
C VAL A 97 0.95 4.02 13.42
N ILE A 98 -0.23 4.52 13.75
CA ILE A 98 -1.33 3.74 14.33
C ILE A 98 -2.46 3.75 13.33
N LEU A 99 -2.77 2.58 12.77
CA LEU A 99 -3.85 2.41 11.82
C LEU A 99 -5.12 1.97 12.53
N LEU A 100 -6.17 2.78 12.40
CA LEU A 100 -7.52 2.50 12.87
C LEU A 100 -8.38 2.23 11.63
N HIS A 101 -8.72 0.96 11.40
CA HIS A 101 -9.55 0.55 10.28
C HIS A 101 -10.82 -0.15 10.79
N GLN A 102 -11.90 -0.05 10.02
CA GLN A 102 -13.14 -0.77 10.27
C GLN A 102 -13.33 -1.83 9.19
N GLY A 103 -13.41 -3.10 9.57
CA GLY A 103 -13.51 -4.23 8.64
C GLY A 103 -12.33 -5.20 8.76
N ASP A 104 -12.20 -6.10 7.79
CA ASP A 104 -11.06 -7.02 7.73
C ASP A 104 -9.80 -6.31 7.21
N VAL A 105 -8.65 -6.60 7.81
CA VAL A 105 -7.34 -6.08 7.36
C VAL A 105 -7.06 -6.52 5.92
N GLY A 106 -7.54 -7.70 5.52
CA GLY A 106 -7.41 -8.22 4.16
C GLY A 106 -7.96 -7.28 3.09
N GLU A 107 -9.00 -6.50 3.41
CA GLU A 107 -9.61 -5.53 2.48
C GLU A 107 -8.64 -4.39 2.13
N LEU A 108 -7.78 -3.99 3.07
CA LEU A 108 -6.74 -2.96 2.82
C LEU A 108 -5.75 -3.38 1.74
N ARG A 109 -5.52 -4.69 1.58
CA ARG A 109 -4.66 -5.21 0.50
C ARG A 109 -5.25 -4.92 -0.88
N GLN A 110 -6.56 -5.01 -1.04
CA GLN A 110 -7.24 -4.72 -2.31
C GLN A 110 -7.01 -3.26 -2.73
N HIS A 111 -6.88 -2.35 -1.77
CA HIS A 111 -6.57 -0.93 -2.01
C HIS A 111 -5.12 -0.67 -2.41
N ALA A 112 -4.19 -1.60 -2.13
CA ALA A 112 -2.80 -1.51 -2.56
C ALA A 112 -2.56 -2.05 -3.98
N GLY A 113 -3.53 -2.80 -4.53
CA GLY A 113 -3.42 -3.42 -5.86
C GLY A 113 -3.38 -2.41 -7.01
N PRO A 114 -2.83 -2.80 -8.18
CA PRO A 114 -2.73 -1.92 -9.36
C PRO A 114 -4.08 -1.34 -9.82
N GLY A 115 -5.17 -2.10 -9.67
CA GLY A 115 -6.52 -1.68 -10.05
C GLY A 115 -7.08 -0.50 -9.24
N ARG A 116 -6.52 -0.19 -8.07
CA ARG A 116 -6.93 0.95 -7.22
C ARG A 116 -5.96 2.15 -7.31
N SER A 117 -5.09 2.17 -8.32
CA SER A 117 -4.18 3.29 -8.56
C SER A 117 -4.91 4.44 -9.25
N GLU A 118 -4.97 5.60 -8.58
CA GLU A 118 -5.49 6.83 -9.18
C GLU A 118 -4.58 7.32 -10.30
N THR A 119 -3.27 7.08 -10.19
CA THR A 119 -2.32 7.43 -11.26
C THR A 119 -2.57 6.60 -12.51
N ALA A 120 -2.79 5.28 -12.38
CA ALA A 120 -3.11 4.42 -13.51
C ALA A 120 -4.46 4.78 -14.17
N GLN A 121 -5.38 5.41 -13.45
CA GLN A 121 -6.65 5.91 -13.98
C GLN A 121 -6.53 7.27 -14.70
N ARG A 122 -5.41 7.99 -14.58
CA ARG A 122 -5.26 9.31 -15.20
C ARG A 122 -5.00 9.18 -16.69
N LEU A 123 -5.95 9.67 -17.48
CA LEU A 123 -5.82 9.74 -18.93
C LEU A 123 -5.18 11.06 -19.31
N THR A 124 -3.85 11.07 -19.44
CA THR A 124 -3.10 12.24 -19.87
C THR A 124 -2.42 11.96 -21.20
N ASN A 125 -2.44 12.94 -22.09
CA ASN A 125 -1.72 12.92 -23.37
C ASN A 125 -0.48 13.81 -23.36
N LEU A 126 0.02 14.20 -22.17
CA LEU A 126 1.09 15.18 -22.03
C LEU A 126 2.39 14.78 -22.75
N PHE A 127 2.70 13.48 -22.76
CA PHE A 127 3.88 12.94 -23.43
C PHE A 127 3.51 12.07 -24.64
N GLN A 128 2.49 11.22 -24.50
CA GLN A 128 2.02 10.28 -25.53
C GLN A 128 0.52 10.06 -25.36
N SER A 129 -0.17 9.67 -26.43
CA SER A 129 -1.59 9.32 -26.35
C SER A 129 -1.78 8.08 -25.46
N PRO A 130 -2.69 8.12 -24.47
CA PRO A 130 -2.92 6.98 -23.58
C PRO A 130 -3.62 5.85 -24.34
N VAL A 131 -3.20 4.61 -24.09
CA VAL A 131 -3.90 3.40 -24.54
C VAL A 131 -4.74 2.90 -23.37
N LEU A 132 -6.07 2.91 -23.57
CA LEU A 132 -7.04 2.48 -22.57
C LEU A 132 -7.19 0.97 -22.58
N VAL A 133 -7.12 0.37 -21.40
CA VAL A 133 -7.42 -1.04 -21.24
C VAL A 133 -8.30 -1.27 -20.03
N GLU A 134 -9.30 -2.14 -20.15
CA GLU A 134 -10.20 -2.51 -19.06
C GLU A 134 -9.54 -3.54 -18.14
N VAL A 135 -9.60 -3.33 -16.83
CA VAL A 135 -9.26 -4.30 -15.76
C VAL A 135 -10.38 -4.27 -14.74
N GLY A 136 -11.07 -5.40 -14.53
CA GLY A 136 -12.08 -5.51 -13.47
C GLY A 136 -13.17 -4.44 -13.52
N GLY A 137 -13.58 -3.99 -14.72
CA GLY A 137 -14.60 -2.96 -14.93
C GLY A 137 -14.10 -1.51 -14.83
N GLN A 138 -12.78 -1.27 -14.72
CA GLN A 138 -12.19 0.07 -14.73
C GLN A 138 -11.22 0.24 -15.91
N PHE A 139 -11.23 1.40 -16.54
CA PHE A 139 -10.29 1.75 -17.61
C PHE A 139 -9.01 2.34 -17.01
N LEU A 140 -7.88 1.76 -17.37
CA LEU A 140 -6.56 2.14 -16.86
C LEU A 140 -5.57 2.32 -18.03
N GLU A 141 -4.53 3.11 -17.81
CA GLU A 141 -3.42 3.32 -18.76
C GLU A 141 -2.51 2.09 -18.82
N GLU A 142 -2.33 1.53 -20.03
CA GLU A 142 -1.57 0.29 -20.27
C GLU A 142 -0.16 0.32 -19.68
N ASN A 143 0.56 1.44 -19.81
CA ASN A 143 1.97 1.57 -19.43
C ASN A 143 2.24 1.49 -17.92
N LEU A 144 1.20 1.67 -17.10
CA LEU A 144 1.29 1.68 -15.63
C LEU A 144 0.87 0.36 -14.99
N ILE A 145 0.50 -0.64 -15.80
CA ILE A 145 0.03 -1.93 -15.33
C ILE A 145 0.88 -3.04 -15.93
N HIS A 146 1.38 -3.92 -15.06
CA HIS A 146 1.99 -5.17 -15.47
C HIS A 146 0.88 -6.20 -15.69
N ARG A 147 0.78 -6.76 -16.90
CA ARG A 147 -0.25 -7.74 -17.27
C ARG A 147 0.36 -9.08 -17.63
N THR A 148 -0.24 -10.15 -17.12
CA THR A 148 0.05 -11.54 -17.53
C THR A 148 -0.65 -11.86 -18.85
N ARG A 149 -0.24 -12.95 -19.53
CA ARG A 149 -0.97 -13.49 -20.69
C ARG A 149 -2.42 -13.87 -20.41
N ARG A 150 -2.77 -14.18 -19.16
CA ARG A 150 -4.17 -14.42 -18.73
C ARG A 150 -4.98 -13.14 -18.56
N GLY A 151 -4.32 -11.97 -18.63
CA GLY A 151 -4.94 -10.66 -18.46
C GLY A 151 -4.97 -10.15 -17.02
N GLU A 152 -4.33 -10.85 -16.08
CA GLU A 152 -4.27 -10.45 -14.67
C GLU A 152 -3.32 -9.25 -14.51
N ALA A 153 -3.72 -8.30 -13.67
CA ALA A 153 -2.86 -7.18 -13.29
C ALA A 153 -1.99 -7.57 -12.09
N VAL A 154 -0.67 -7.57 -12.27
CA VAL A 154 0.31 -7.96 -11.25
C VAL A 154 1.13 -6.76 -10.75
N ARG A 155 1.80 -6.89 -9.61
CA ARG A 155 2.51 -5.77 -8.95
C ARG A 155 3.93 -5.57 -9.47
N SER A 156 4.53 -6.53 -10.18
CA SER A 156 5.89 -6.41 -10.72
C SER A 156 6.06 -7.03 -12.12
N LYS A 157 7.09 -6.60 -12.85
CA LYS A 157 7.50 -7.23 -14.13
C LYS A 157 7.95 -8.68 -13.94
N SER A 158 8.57 -8.98 -12.80
CA SER A 158 9.01 -10.34 -12.44
C SER A 158 7.83 -11.31 -12.35
N GLU A 159 6.71 -10.88 -11.77
CA GLU A 159 5.48 -11.67 -11.70
C GLU A 159 4.87 -11.91 -13.08
N VAL A 160 4.94 -10.94 -14.01
CA VAL A 160 4.50 -11.17 -15.40
C VAL A 160 5.30 -12.30 -16.03
N ILE A 161 6.62 -12.30 -15.86
CA ILE A 161 7.51 -13.31 -16.43
C ILE A 161 7.18 -14.69 -15.85
N ILE A 162 7.03 -14.80 -14.52
CA ILE A 162 6.68 -16.06 -13.85
C ILE A 162 5.32 -16.56 -14.36
N ALA A 163 4.30 -15.71 -14.36
CA ALA A 163 2.96 -16.01 -14.82
C ALA A 163 2.92 -16.48 -16.29
N ASP A 164 3.69 -15.83 -17.16
CA ASP A 164 3.77 -16.17 -18.58
C ASP A 164 4.50 -17.50 -18.81
N LEU A 165 5.55 -17.78 -18.04
CA LEU A 165 6.27 -19.05 -18.10
C LEU A 165 5.41 -20.22 -17.60
N LEU A 166 4.69 -20.04 -16.49
CA LEU A 166 3.71 -21.01 -15.98
C LEU A 166 2.66 -21.32 -17.05
N TYR A 167 2.09 -20.27 -17.66
CA TYR A 167 1.13 -20.42 -18.76
C TYR A 167 1.73 -21.16 -19.96
N ALA A 168 2.96 -20.83 -20.37
CA ALA A 168 3.64 -21.47 -21.49
C ALA A 168 3.92 -22.96 -21.24
N LYS A 169 4.12 -23.38 -19.98
CA LYS A 169 4.29 -24.77 -19.57
C LYS A 169 2.96 -25.51 -19.31
N GLY A 170 1.83 -24.86 -19.55
CA GLY A 170 0.50 -25.47 -19.44
C GLY A 170 -0.18 -25.31 -18.07
N PHE A 171 0.45 -24.63 -17.12
CA PHE A 171 -0.18 -24.29 -15.84
C PHE A 171 -1.08 -23.07 -16.01
N THR A 172 -2.33 -23.29 -16.40
CA THR A 172 -3.33 -22.23 -16.67
C THR A 172 -4.26 -21.95 -15.49
N GLU A 173 -4.29 -22.81 -14.47
CA GLU A 173 -5.23 -22.74 -13.34
C GLU A 173 -4.60 -22.24 -12.03
N TYR A 174 -3.45 -21.55 -12.08
CA TYR A 174 -2.86 -20.99 -10.87
C TYR A 174 -3.69 -19.83 -10.27
N LEU A 175 -3.54 -19.63 -8.97
CA LEU A 175 -4.10 -18.50 -8.22
C LEU A 175 -3.01 -17.47 -7.94
N TYR A 176 -3.16 -16.26 -8.46
CA TYR A 176 -2.32 -15.12 -8.10
C TYR A 176 -2.80 -14.51 -6.76
N GLU A 177 -1.88 -14.27 -5.82
CA GLU A 177 -2.17 -13.80 -4.46
C GLU A 177 -3.26 -14.60 -3.73
N GLY A 178 -3.27 -15.92 -3.91
CA GLY A 178 -4.24 -16.83 -3.31
C GLY A 178 -4.24 -16.79 -1.78
N THR A 179 -5.42 -16.97 -1.16
CA THR A 179 -5.52 -16.99 0.31
C THR A 179 -4.98 -18.32 0.86
N LEU A 180 -4.03 -18.25 1.78
CA LEU A 180 -3.49 -19.38 2.54
C LEU A 180 -3.79 -19.18 4.03
N VAL A 181 -4.61 -20.05 4.60
CA VAL A 181 -4.95 -20.05 6.02
C VAL A 181 -4.07 -21.09 6.72
N GLY A 182 -3.26 -20.64 7.68
CA GLY A 182 -2.44 -21.52 8.52
C GLY A 182 -3.27 -22.26 9.56
N ASN A 183 -2.67 -23.31 10.13
CA ASN A 183 -3.21 -24.07 11.26
C ASN A 183 -3.40 -23.20 12.51
N ASP A 184 -2.63 -22.11 12.62
CA ASP A 184 -2.75 -21.09 13.66
C ASP A 184 -3.90 -20.09 13.43
N GLY A 185 -4.65 -20.26 12.33
CA GLY A 185 -5.72 -19.36 11.90
C GLY A 185 -5.22 -18.06 11.26
N SER A 186 -3.91 -17.86 11.15
CA SER A 186 -3.36 -16.69 10.48
C SER A 186 -3.49 -16.82 8.97
N VAL A 187 -3.67 -15.68 8.30
CA VAL A 187 -3.81 -15.63 6.84
C VAL A 187 -2.54 -15.09 6.21
N ARG A 188 -2.10 -15.74 5.13
CA ARG A 188 -0.99 -15.33 4.25
C ARG A 188 -1.43 -15.38 2.80
N TYR A 189 -0.67 -14.67 1.96
CA TYR A 189 -0.92 -14.57 0.53
C TYR A 189 0.40 -14.81 -0.20
N PRO A 190 0.63 -16.03 -0.72
CA PRO A 190 1.73 -16.33 -1.63
C PRO A 190 1.54 -15.61 -2.95
N ASP A 191 2.62 -15.28 -3.66
CA ASP A 191 2.50 -14.57 -4.95
C ASP A 191 1.76 -15.42 -5.99
N PHE A 192 2.06 -16.73 -6.05
CA PHE A 192 1.27 -17.70 -6.80
C PHE A 192 0.99 -18.96 -5.96
N THR A 193 -0.17 -19.56 -6.18
CA THR A 193 -0.52 -20.90 -5.68
C THR A 193 -0.92 -21.75 -6.87
N ILE A 194 -0.26 -22.89 -7.05
CA ILE A 194 -0.46 -23.79 -8.17
C ILE A 194 -0.83 -25.15 -7.59
N ASP A 195 -1.94 -25.72 -8.09
CA ASP A 195 -2.29 -27.10 -7.78
C ASP A 195 -1.56 -28.01 -8.78
N ASP A 196 -0.62 -28.82 -8.29
CA ASP A 196 0.04 -29.81 -9.12
C ASP A 196 -0.89 -31.03 -9.28
N ALA A 197 -1.47 -31.16 -10.46
CA ALA A 197 -2.40 -32.24 -10.76
C ALA A 197 -1.74 -33.63 -10.79
N GLU A 198 -0.41 -33.70 -11.01
CA GLU A 198 0.30 -34.98 -11.09
C GLU A 198 0.62 -35.55 -9.70
N THR A 199 1.09 -34.70 -8.78
CA THR A 199 1.40 -35.11 -7.41
C THR A 199 0.23 -34.93 -6.44
N GLY A 200 -0.79 -34.14 -6.81
CA GLY A 200 -1.88 -33.71 -5.94
C GLY A 200 -1.44 -32.73 -4.86
N GLN A 201 -0.21 -32.22 -4.91
CA GLN A 201 0.34 -31.29 -3.92
C GLN A 201 0.13 -29.84 -4.35
N LYS A 202 0.11 -28.94 -3.36
CA LYS A 202 0.09 -27.50 -3.61
C LYS A 202 1.51 -26.96 -3.68
N VAL A 203 1.78 -26.20 -4.73
CA VAL A 203 3.01 -25.44 -4.88
C VAL A 203 2.72 -23.97 -4.60
N TYR A 204 3.36 -23.43 -3.59
CA TYR A 204 3.29 -22.01 -3.22
C TYR A 204 4.54 -21.32 -3.75
N TRP A 205 4.38 -20.20 -4.44
CA TRP A 205 5.49 -19.47 -5.05
C TRP A 205 5.62 -18.08 -4.44
N GLU A 206 6.84 -17.69 -4.07
CA GLU A 206 7.20 -16.36 -3.58
C GLU A 206 8.38 -15.80 -4.37
N HIS A 207 8.29 -14.55 -4.80
CA HIS A 207 9.33 -13.84 -5.50
C HIS A 207 9.88 -12.67 -4.65
N LEU A 208 11.17 -12.71 -4.35
CA LEU A 208 11.85 -11.79 -3.44
C LEU A 208 12.71 -10.77 -4.20
N GLY A 209 12.12 -9.61 -4.52
CA GLY A 209 12.82 -8.55 -5.26
C GLY A 209 13.63 -7.56 -4.41
N MET A 210 13.48 -7.55 -3.09
CA MET A 210 14.06 -6.52 -2.20
C MET A 210 14.99 -7.09 -1.13
N MET A 211 15.73 -8.15 -1.44
CA MET A 211 16.60 -8.81 -0.45
C MET A 211 17.77 -7.95 0.06
N HIS A 212 18.09 -6.84 -0.60
CA HIS A 212 19.08 -5.86 -0.15
C HIS A 212 18.57 -4.99 1.03
N ASP A 213 17.26 -4.87 1.22
CA ASP A 213 16.64 -4.18 2.35
C ASP A 213 16.64 -5.09 3.60
N PRO A 214 17.34 -4.69 4.69
CA PRO A 214 17.41 -5.48 5.92
C PRO A 214 16.04 -5.71 6.59
N GLU A 215 15.13 -4.74 6.57
CA GLU A 215 13.80 -4.87 7.17
C GLU A 215 12.92 -5.80 6.33
N TYR A 216 12.99 -5.70 5.00
CA TYR A 216 12.35 -6.64 4.10
C TYR A 216 12.84 -8.08 4.35
N ARG A 217 14.16 -8.27 4.46
CA ARG A 217 14.77 -9.57 4.74
C ARG A 217 14.29 -10.16 6.06
N ALA A 218 14.28 -9.38 7.14
CA ALA A 218 13.81 -9.84 8.45
C ALA A 218 12.33 -10.25 8.42
N ARG A 219 11.48 -9.49 7.71
CA ARG A 219 10.06 -9.86 7.50
C ARG A 219 9.93 -11.15 6.71
N TRP A 220 10.73 -11.33 5.66
CA TRP A 220 10.76 -12.56 4.88
C TRP A 220 11.19 -13.77 5.72
N GLU A 221 12.23 -13.65 6.54
CA GLU A 221 12.69 -14.73 7.43
C GLU A 221 11.59 -15.19 8.39
N ASN A 222 10.84 -14.25 8.97
CA ASN A 222 9.67 -14.56 9.80
C ASN A 222 8.57 -15.27 8.98
N LYS A 223 8.31 -14.85 7.74
CA LYS A 223 7.34 -15.49 6.85
C LYS A 223 7.78 -16.90 6.45
N LEU A 224 9.07 -17.11 6.20
CA LEU A 224 9.65 -18.42 5.88
C LEU A 224 9.58 -19.37 7.08
N ALA A 225 9.87 -18.88 8.29
CA ALA A 225 9.69 -19.66 9.52
C ALA A 225 8.22 -20.07 9.71
N TRP A 226 7.28 -19.17 9.41
CA TRP A 226 5.86 -19.48 9.44
C TRP A 226 5.48 -20.57 8.42
N TYR A 227 5.98 -20.52 7.17
CA TYR A 227 5.72 -21.58 6.20
C TYR A 227 6.19 -22.95 6.70
N ARG A 228 7.38 -23.01 7.30
CA ARG A 228 7.91 -24.25 7.89
C ARG A 228 7.02 -24.78 9.01
N ASP A 229 6.51 -23.90 9.88
CA ASP A 229 5.56 -24.27 10.95
C ASP A 229 4.25 -24.84 10.37
N GLN A 230 3.84 -24.37 9.20
CA GLN A 230 2.69 -24.92 8.47
C GLN A 230 3.00 -26.22 7.71
N ASN A 231 4.18 -26.82 7.88
CA ASN A 231 4.66 -27.98 7.09
C ASN A 231 4.65 -27.73 5.58
N ILE A 232 4.93 -26.48 5.18
CA ILE A 232 5.19 -26.09 3.80
C ILE A 232 6.70 -25.82 3.70
N LEU A 233 7.43 -26.72 3.05
CA LEU A 233 8.90 -26.69 3.03
C LEU A 233 9.44 -26.13 1.71
N PRO A 234 10.57 -25.41 1.74
CA PRO A 234 11.25 -25.00 0.52
C PRO A 234 11.58 -26.21 -0.37
N PHE A 235 11.40 -26.07 -1.69
CA PHE A 235 11.66 -27.15 -2.66
C PHE A 235 13.01 -27.87 -2.48
N GLY A 236 14.07 -27.12 -2.17
CA GLY A 236 15.41 -27.69 -1.92
C GLY A 236 15.57 -28.44 -0.58
N GLU A 237 14.63 -28.30 0.36
CA GLU A 237 14.61 -28.97 1.66
C GLU A 237 13.69 -30.21 1.67
N GLY A 238 13.04 -30.51 0.54
CA GLY A 238 12.06 -31.59 0.37
C GLY A 238 10.62 -31.09 0.33
N ASN A 239 9.68 -31.97 0.00
CA ASN A 239 8.26 -31.63 -0.04
C ASN A 239 7.66 -31.66 1.37
N GLY A 240 7.00 -30.57 1.76
CA GLY A 240 6.23 -30.50 2.99
C GLY A 240 4.93 -31.30 2.88
N SER A 241 4.38 -31.75 4.01
CA SER A 241 3.11 -32.49 4.00
C SER A 241 1.92 -31.65 3.50
N ASN A 242 2.03 -30.32 3.63
CA ASN A 242 0.99 -29.37 3.23
C ASN A 242 1.33 -28.62 1.93
N GLY A 243 2.41 -29.02 1.25
CA GLY A 243 2.85 -28.44 -0.01
C GLY A 243 4.31 -28.03 -0.03
N THR A 244 4.71 -27.48 -1.17
CA THR A 244 6.10 -27.10 -1.46
C THR A 244 6.20 -25.61 -1.72
N LEU A 245 7.19 -24.97 -1.11
CA LEU A 245 7.47 -23.55 -1.28
C LEU A 245 8.59 -23.35 -2.31
N VAL A 246 8.26 -22.70 -3.42
CA VAL A 246 9.22 -22.24 -4.42
C VAL A 246 9.54 -20.78 -4.15
N ILE A 247 10.84 -20.47 -4.10
CA ILE A 247 11.34 -19.13 -3.78
C ILE A 247 12.23 -18.69 -4.92
N THR A 248 11.87 -17.58 -5.57
CA THR A 248 12.73 -16.89 -6.54
C THR A 248 13.15 -15.54 -5.99
N ARG A 249 14.26 -14.99 -6.49
CA ARG A 249 14.82 -13.73 -6.03
C ARG A 249 15.37 -12.96 -7.21
N ASP A 250 15.32 -11.64 -7.15
CA ASP A 250 16.08 -10.81 -8.08
C ASP A 250 17.58 -10.91 -7.76
N ASP A 251 18.42 -10.67 -8.78
CA ASP A 251 19.87 -10.56 -8.59
C ASP A 251 20.27 -9.27 -7.85
N GLU A 252 21.57 -9.11 -7.57
CA GLU A 252 22.08 -7.93 -6.83
C GLU A 252 21.82 -6.59 -7.54
N GLN A 253 21.52 -6.60 -8.84
CA GLN A 253 21.18 -5.43 -9.65
C GLN A 253 19.67 -5.29 -9.90
N GLY A 254 18.83 -6.16 -9.31
CA GLY A 254 17.39 -6.17 -9.53
C GLY A 254 16.96 -6.85 -10.84
N GLY A 255 17.87 -7.59 -11.49
CA GLY A 255 17.61 -8.37 -12.69
C GLY A 255 16.97 -9.72 -12.39
N ILE A 256 16.26 -10.25 -13.40
CA ILE A 256 15.59 -11.55 -13.35
C ILE A 256 16.02 -12.39 -14.55
N ASP A 257 16.41 -13.64 -14.31
CA ASP A 257 16.80 -14.59 -15.35
C ASP A 257 15.63 -15.51 -15.70
N SER A 258 14.96 -15.22 -16.83
CA SER A 258 13.83 -16.02 -17.31
C SER A 258 14.20 -17.45 -17.68
N ARG A 259 15.43 -17.72 -18.12
CA ARG A 259 15.87 -19.09 -18.42
C ARG A 259 16.01 -19.90 -17.14
N ARG A 260 16.57 -19.29 -16.09
CA ARG A 260 16.69 -19.98 -14.80
C ARG A 260 15.32 -20.23 -14.18
N LEU A 261 14.37 -19.30 -14.34
CA LEU A 261 12.97 -19.51 -13.93
C LEU A 261 12.32 -20.66 -14.68
N GLU A 262 12.51 -20.72 -16.00
CA GLU A 262 11.98 -21.82 -16.81
C GLU A 262 12.51 -23.18 -16.35
N GLN A 263 13.82 -23.28 -16.15
CA GLN A 263 14.44 -24.50 -15.58
C GLN A 263 13.89 -24.84 -14.20
N LEU A 264 13.67 -23.85 -13.34
CA LEU A 264 13.10 -24.08 -12.01
C LEU A 264 11.67 -24.62 -12.11
N ILE A 265 10.85 -24.12 -13.04
CA ILE A 265 9.50 -24.66 -13.27
C ILE A 265 9.60 -26.12 -13.71
N GLU A 266 10.50 -26.45 -14.63
CA GLU A 266 10.72 -27.84 -15.07
C GLU A 266 11.20 -28.74 -13.92
N GLU A 267 12.15 -28.27 -13.11
CA GLU A 267 12.66 -28.99 -11.93
C GLU A 267 11.55 -29.22 -10.89
N VAL A 268 10.71 -28.23 -10.62
CA VAL A 268 9.65 -28.29 -9.61
C VAL A 268 8.53 -29.24 -10.01
N PHE A 269 8.12 -29.22 -11.28
CA PHE A 269 6.98 -30.00 -11.78
C PHE A 269 7.38 -31.27 -12.55
N GLY A 270 8.68 -31.57 -12.66
CA GLY A 270 9.16 -32.81 -13.30
C GLY A 270 8.91 -32.90 -14.81
N LEU A 271 8.95 -31.76 -15.52
CA LEU A 271 8.70 -31.66 -16.96
C LEU A 271 9.91 -32.02 -17.85
#